data_AF-A0A2M7KVM3-F1
#
_entry.id   AF-A0A2M7KVM3-F1
#
_cell.length_a   1.000
_cell.length_b   1.000
_cell.length_c   1.000
_cell.angle_alpha   90.00
_cell.angle_beta   90.00
_cell.angle_gamma   90.00
#
_symmetry.space_group_name_H-M   'P 1'
#
loop_
_entity.id
_entity.type
_entity.pdbx_description
1 polymer ?
#
loop_
_entity_poly.entity_id
_entity_poly.type
_entity_poly.pdbx_seq_one_letter_code
_entity_poly.pdbx_strand_id
1 'polypeptide(L)'
;MSEDISLEELVLGYCRQVGGLVEPPAYGIYETLLPDEVSTRWGVEAHQRFTFSSESEKESTFLHYGHPLVETIVNELRLQTANGRFFINNVRLAKPGLYAAIEKAISISNAKLFPVPGAVEQPHLHHYVRFNFKVSLISDEKRELILPVWMDAQGGYAVNGAGIQRQAILDMENHSQNLSPAAAFWNNEPPLAPKTLAALLERARKSVADELGDTLAGLQKRLQRFLELDRARLNEYYTDLLKDADRRLQKADDERRPGLEAKRAAITAERLSKLEDVEQKYHLRIQLELLNVAIITQPKLDLTVEIGKRGVAVKRVATWDPLLHVVEPLTCDVCGQPGKSLLLCENGHLAHSDCLAPQCVECKRTYCQKCADQVQTCAVCDRPVCVHSLSRCTTCQRVTCNEHLNECHADNGEPRRAVSQEKAVSPSGDDTTEAGSGEKASSPKTEQPARQKTAAKREAPKRPTSRAKIAPPKEKLADHMEVYADPAQNSITAYAMLKKHEVATRVWEMTDEGISVMCWCEKGPACRERGLVYRPDGPEFIESQIKRLLKSFQWEYGVPDKKIRYYQIRQNESHDELKLKVPSRWKDAAALERACAGFDELRKRR
;
A
#
# COMPACT_ATOMS: atom_id res chain seq x y z
N MET A 1 -16.40 -10.88 1.43
CA MET A 1 -17.37 -10.09 2.21
C MET A 1 -16.89 -8.66 2.42
N SER A 2 -17.11 -7.79 1.45
CA SER A 2 -17.07 -6.33 1.62
C SER A 2 -18.46 -5.82 1.23
N GLU A 3 -19.44 -6.17 2.04
CA GLU A 3 -20.78 -5.62 1.95
C GLU A 3 -21.03 -4.93 3.28
N ASP A 4 -21.43 -3.66 3.23
CA ASP A 4 -21.96 -2.96 4.39
C ASP A 4 -23.13 -3.79 4.90
N ILE A 5 -22.92 -4.47 6.04
CA ILE A 5 -23.98 -5.24 6.71
C ILE A 5 -25.15 -4.29 6.93
N SER A 6 -26.28 -4.59 6.30
CA SER A 6 -27.45 -3.74 6.44
C SER A 6 -27.99 -3.83 7.87
N LEU A 7 -28.71 -2.79 8.31
CA LEU A 7 -29.39 -2.82 9.61
C LEU A 7 -30.31 -4.04 9.73
N GLU A 8 -30.94 -4.43 8.61
CA GLU A 8 -31.77 -5.62 8.49
C GLU A 8 -30.98 -6.89 8.81
N GLU A 9 -29.85 -7.11 8.13
CA GLU A 9 -29.01 -8.29 8.37
C GLU A 9 -28.51 -8.37 9.80
N LEU A 10 -28.13 -7.23 10.39
CA LEU A 10 -27.68 -7.16 11.77
C LEU A 10 -28.77 -7.61 12.75
N VAL A 11 -29.96 -6.99 12.65
CA VAL A 11 -31.06 -7.26 13.58
C VAL A 11 -31.55 -8.70 13.42
N LEU A 12 -31.88 -9.11 12.19
CA LEU A 12 -32.43 -10.44 11.92
C LEU A 12 -31.41 -11.54 12.19
N GLY A 13 -30.13 -11.29 11.88
CA GLY A 13 -29.03 -12.17 12.24
C GLY A 13 -28.92 -12.37 13.75
N TYR A 14 -29.01 -11.29 14.52
CA TYR A 14 -28.97 -11.37 15.98
C TYR A 14 -30.20 -12.08 16.56
N CYS A 15 -31.40 -11.82 16.03
CA CYS A 15 -32.60 -12.57 16.41
C CYS A 15 -32.41 -14.08 16.25
N ARG A 16 -31.85 -14.53 15.12
CA ARG A 16 -31.52 -15.96 14.92
C ARG A 16 -30.46 -16.46 15.89
N GLN A 17 -29.43 -15.66 16.16
CA GLN A 17 -28.36 -16.00 17.08
C GLN A 17 -28.87 -16.25 18.51
N VAL A 18 -29.85 -15.46 18.96
CA VAL A 18 -30.46 -15.63 20.29
C VAL A 18 -31.58 -16.70 20.31
N GLY A 19 -31.72 -17.48 19.24
CA GLY A 19 -32.69 -18.57 19.14
C GLY A 19 -34.07 -18.17 18.60
N GLY A 20 -34.21 -16.95 18.09
CA GLY A 20 -35.44 -16.49 17.44
C GLY A 20 -35.63 -17.08 16.04
N LEU A 21 -36.88 -17.35 15.70
CA LEU A 21 -37.27 -17.77 14.35
C LEU A 21 -37.59 -16.51 13.54
N VAL A 22 -36.93 -16.37 12.39
CA VAL A 22 -37.16 -15.25 11.46
C VAL A 22 -37.67 -15.81 10.15
N GLU A 23 -38.89 -15.45 9.78
CA GLU A 23 -39.46 -15.83 8.49
C GLU A 23 -38.92 -14.95 7.35
N PRO A 24 -38.91 -15.47 6.09
CA PRO A 24 -38.60 -14.67 4.93
C PRO A 24 -39.57 -13.47 4.80
N PRO A 25 -39.13 -12.34 4.24
CA PRO A 25 -39.98 -11.16 4.18
C PRO A 25 -41.21 -11.35 3.29
N ALA A 26 -42.37 -10.93 3.80
CA ALA A 26 -43.58 -10.75 3.02
C ALA A 26 -43.87 -9.25 2.91
N TYR A 27 -43.84 -8.71 1.68
CA TYR A 27 -44.03 -7.27 1.41
C TYR A 27 -43.05 -6.33 2.14
N GLY A 28 -41.86 -6.83 2.52
CA GLY A 28 -40.87 -6.04 3.26
C GLY A 28 -41.04 -6.07 4.79
N ILE A 29 -42.00 -6.86 5.29
CA ILE A 29 -42.18 -7.16 6.71
C ILE A 29 -41.52 -8.49 7.03
N TYR A 30 -40.73 -8.51 8.11
CA TYR A 30 -40.11 -9.70 8.66
C TYR A 30 -40.84 -10.12 9.93
N GLU A 31 -41.43 -11.31 9.92
CA GLU A 31 -42.03 -11.89 11.11
C GLU A 31 -40.95 -12.60 11.93
N THR A 32 -40.84 -12.23 13.20
CA THR A 32 -39.85 -12.77 14.12
C THR A 32 -40.54 -13.27 15.38
N LEU A 33 -40.29 -14.53 15.74
CA LEU A 33 -40.70 -15.10 17.01
C LEU A 33 -39.46 -15.23 17.91
N LEU A 34 -39.43 -14.45 18.99
CA LEU A 34 -38.37 -14.41 19.98
C LEU A 34 -38.68 -15.37 21.14
N PRO A 35 -37.66 -16.03 21.73
CA PRO A 35 -37.83 -16.77 22.97
C PRO A 35 -38.31 -15.86 24.12
N ASP A 36 -39.10 -16.40 25.05
CA ASP A 36 -39.69 -15.64 26.18
C ASP A 36 -38.64 -14.92 27.04
N GLU A 37 -37.46 -15.54 27.20
CA GLU A 37 -36.33 -14.95 27.92
C GLU A 37 -35.81 -13.69 27.23
N VAL A 38 -35.75 -13.70 25.89
CA VAL A 38 -35.25 -12.59 25.06
C VAL A 38 -36.30 -11.48 24.99
N SER A 39 -37.56 -11.82 24.75
CA SER A 39 -38.65 -10.85 24.68
C SER A 39 -38.82 -10.09 26.00
N THR A 40 -38.76 -10.80 27.13
CA THR A 40 -38.77 -10.18 28.47
C THR A 40 -37.56 -9.27 28.69
N ARG A 41 -36.35 -9.73 28.30
CA ARG A 41 -35.11 -8.95 28.46
C ARG A 41 -35.10 -7.68 27.62
N TRP A 42 -35.62 -7.74 26.40
CA TRP A 42 -35.70 -6.59 25.48
C TRP A 42 -36.93 -5.69 25.75
N GLY A 43 -37.88 -6.15 26.58
CA GLY A 43 -39.10 -5.41 26.88
C GLY A 43 -40.06 -5.33 25.69
N VAL A 44 -40.08 -6.36 24.84
CA VAL A 44 -40.93 -6.46 23.63
C VAL A 44 -41.79 -7.72 23.70
N GLU A 45 -42.85 -7.80 22.89
CA GLU A 45 -43.64 -9.03 22.78
C GLU A 45 -42.84 -10.14 22.08
N ALA A 46 -43.15 -11.41 22.37
CA ALA A 46 -42.46 -12.54 21.75
C ALA A 46 -42.62 -12.57 20.22
N HIS A 47 -43.79 -12.20 19.71
CA HIS A 47 -44.02 -12.05 18.28
C HIS A 47 -43.79 -10.60 17.85
N GLN A 48 -42.90 -10.39 16.88
CA GLN A 48 -42.54 -9.08 16.35
C GLN A 48 -42.67 -9.06 14.82
N ARG A 49 -43.09 -7.93 14.27
CA ARG A 49 -43.19 -7.69 12.84
C ARG A 49 -42.30 -6.51 12.49
N PHE A 50 -41.10 -6.75 11.99
CA PHE A 50 -40.10 -5.70 11.72
C PHE A 50 -40.20 -5.18 10.29
N THR A 51 -40.01 -3.87 10.11
CA THR A 51 -39.83 -3.24 8.80
C THR A 51 -38.65 -2.27 8.83
N PHE A 52 -37.90 -2.18 7.73
CA PHE A 52 -36.67 -1.37 7.63
C PHE A 52 -36.77 -0.23 6.58
N SER A 53 -37.85 -0.20 5.79
CA SER A 53 -37.98 0.71 4.64
C SER A 53 -39.08 1.77 4.79
N SER A 54 -40.12 1.54 5.60
CA SER A 54 -41.22 2.52 5.76
C SER A 54 -41.99 2.36 7.07
N GLU A 55 -42.43 3.47 7.64
CA GLU A 55 -43.19 3.56 8.89
C GLU A 55 -44.70 3.31 8.72
N SER A 56 -45.18 3.06 7.50
CA SER A 56 -46.60 3.20 7.13
C SER A 56 -47.50 1.98 7.34
N GLU A 57 -46.99 0.85 7.85
CA GLU A 57 -47.78 -0.38 8.01
C GLU A 57 -48.28 -0.58 9.45
N LYS A 58 -49.61 -0.68 9.58
CA LYS A 58 -50.27 -0.93 10.86
C LYS A 58 -49.78 -2.26 11.46
N GLU A 59 -49.43 -2.23 12.74
CA GLU A 59 -48.96 -3.39 13.53
C GLU A 59 -47.56 -3.92 13.14
N SER A 60 -46.70 -3.06 12.59
CA SER A 60 -45.27 -3.35 12.38
C SER A 60 -44.38 -2.34 13.13
N THR A 61 -43.22 -2.80 13.58
CA THR A 61 -42.21 -1.98 14.24
C THR A 61 -41.16 -1.55 13.22
N PHE A 62 -41.11 -0.25 12.94
CA PHE A 62 -40.10 0.33 12.05
C PHE A 62 -38.76 0.46 12.76
N LEU A 63 -37.76 -0.27 12.28
CA LEU A 63 -36.41 -0.27 12.84
C LEU A 63 -35.48 0.62 12.02
N HIS A 64 -34.93 1.63 12.68
CA HIS A 64 -33.86 2.50 12.17
C HIS A 64 -32.71 2.56 13.18
N TYR A 65 -31.58 3.16 12.82
CA TYR A 65 -30.36 3.17 13.66
C TYR A 65 -30.52 3.79 15.06
N GLY A 66 -31.55 4.59 15.29
CA GLY A 66 -31.84 5.23 16.58
C GLY A 66 -32.99 4.58 17.36
N HIS A 67 -33.49 3.43 16.90
CA HIS A 67 -34.57 2.74 17.58
C HIS A 67 -34.05 2.08 18.88
N PRO A 68 -34.74 2.17 20.03
CA PRO A 68 -34.27 1.63 21.30
C PRO A 68 -33.92 0.13 21.26
N LEU A 69 -34.70 -0.67 20.53
CA LEU A 69 -34.41 -2.09 20.33
C LEU A 69 -33.07 -2.31 19.60
N VAL A 70 -32.76 -1.49 18.60
CA VAL A 70 -31.49 -1.56 17.86
C VAL A 70 -30.34 -1.20 18.80
N GLU A 71 -30.51 -0.17 19.64
CA GLU A 71 -29.51 0.19 20.65
C GLU A 71 -29.28 -0.94 21.67
N THR A 72 -30.35 -1.59 22.15
CA THR A 72 -30.27 -2.75 23.04
C THR A 72 -29.50 -3.89 22.38
N ILE A 73 -29.83 -4.24 21.14
CA ILE A 73 -29.13 -5.28 20.36
C ILE A 73 -27.65 -4.93 20.22
N VAL A 74 -27.33 -3.69 19.84
CA VAL A 74 -25.94 -3.23 19.68
C VAL A 74 -25.18 -3.28 21.01
N ASN A 75 -25.81 -2.89 22.12
CA ASN A 75 -25.19 -2.93 23.44
C ASN A 75 -24.92 -4.36 23.90
N GLU A 76 -25.86 -5.28 23.68
CA GLU A 76 -25.63 -6.71 23.97
C GLU A 76 -24.50 -7.28 23.10
N LEU A 77 -24.48 -6.97 21.80
CA LEU A 77 -23.42 -7.39 20.89
C LEU A 77 -22.04 -6.87 21.30
N ARG A 78 -21.96 -5.64 21.82
CA ARG A 78 -20.70 -5.06 22.35
C ARG A 78 -20.18 -5.78 23.59
N LEU A 79 -21.05 -6.39 24.39
CA LEU A 79 -20.67 -7.18 25.56
C LEU A 79 -20.15 -8.57 25.17
N GLN A 80 -20.46 -9.05 23.96
CA GLN A 80 -20.01 -10.34 23.48
C GLN A 80 -18.62 -10.24 22.85
N THR A 81 -17.78 -11.25 23.08
CA THR A 81 -16.51 -11.35 22.38
C THR A 81 -16.76 -11.75 20.93
N ALA A 82 -16.59 -10.82 19.99
CA ALA A 82 -16.79 -11.06 18.56
C ALA A 82 -15.63 -11.83 17.88
N ASN A 83 -14.94 -12.68 18.64
CA ASN A 83 -13.83 -13.48 18.13
C ASN A 83 -14.36 -14.72 17.39
N GLY A 84 -13.80 -15.01 16.22
CA GLY A 84 -14.29 -16.08 15.36
C GLY A 84 -13.19 -17.04 14.93
N ARG A 85 -13.57 -18.29 14.68
CA ARG A 85 -12.72 -19.27 13.99
C ARG A 85 -13.43 -19.75 12.74
N PHE A 86 -12.73 -19.68 11.62
CA PHE A 86 -13.24 -20.01 10.30
C PHE A 86 -12.28 -20.94 9.57
N PHE A 87 -12.80 -21.64 8.56
CA PHE A 87 -12.06 -22.62 7.79
C PHE A 87 -12.29 -22.37 6.29
N ILE A 88 -11.22 -22.50 5.51
CA ILE A 88 -11.28 -22.51 4.05
C ILE A 88 -11.12 -23.97 3.62
N ASN A 89 -12.24 -24.65 3.40
CA ASN A 89 -12.24 -26.08 3.06
C ASN A 89 -12.13 -26.33 1.55
N ASN A 90 -12.60 -25.41 0.71
CA ASN A 90 -12.74 -25.58 -0.74
C ASN A 90 -11.45 -25.28 -1.52
N VAL A 91 -10.35 -25.97 -1.19
CA VAL A 91 -9.05 -25.81 -1.84
C VAL A 91 -8.51 -27.12 -2.40
N ARG A 92 -7.80 -27.03 -3.54
CA ARG A 92 -7.18 -28.20 -4.18
C ARG A 92 -5.75 -28.40 -3.68
N LEU A 93 -5.54 -29.45 -2.89
CA LEU A 93 -4.24 -29.86 -2.35
C LEU A 93 -3.44 -30.74 -3.32
N ALA A 94 -3.28 -30.28 -4.56
CA ALA A 94 -2.39 -30.90 -5.52
C ALA A 94 -1.84 -29.86 -6.50
N LYS A 95 -0.51 -29.79 -6.64
CA LYS A 95 0.14 -28.87 -7.59
C LYS A 95 1.26 -29.59 -8.36
N PRO A 96 0.95 -30.21 -9.52
CA PRO A 96 1.98 -30.79 -10.37
C PRO A 96 3.04 -29.75 -10.73
N GLY A 97 4.31 -30.13 -10.59
CA GLY A 97 5.45 -29.23 -10.84
C GLY A 97 5.59 -28.14 -9.78
N LEU A 98 5.22 -28.40 -8.52
CA LEU A 98 5.32 -27.43 -7.43
C LEU A 98 6.73 -26.84 -7.31
N TYR A 99 7.78 -27.67 -7.41
CA TYR A 99 9.16 -27.19 -7.39
C TYR A 99 9.45 -26.14 -8.48
N ALA A 100 9.01 -26.37 -9.71
CA ALA A 100 9.21 -25.41 -10.81
C ALA A 100 8.44 -24.10 -10.58
N ALA A 101 7.26 -24.16 -9.93
CA ALA A 101 6.54 -22.97 -9.52
C ALA A 101 7.29 -22.20 -8.42
N ILE A 102 7.87 -22.90 -7.45
CA ILE A 102 8.69 -22.34 -6.37
C ILE A 102 9.95 -21.68 -6.93
N GLU A 103 10.69 -22.37 -7.79
CA GLU A 103 11.91 -21.86 -8.43
C GLU A 103 11.66 -20.58 -9.23
N LYS A 104 10.49 -20.48 -9.88
CA LYS A 104 10.09 -19.27 -10.61
C LYS A 104 9.68 -18.12 -9.69
N ALA A 105 9.07 -18.43 -8.54
CA ALA A 105 8.51 -17.43 -7.64
C ALA A 105 9.53 -16.86 -6.65
N ILE A 106 10.47 -17.69 -6.19
CA ILE A 106 11.46 -17.31 -5.18
C ILE A 106 12.77 -16.95 -5.87
N SER A 107 13.21 -15.70 -5.72
CA SER A 107 14.50 -15.22 -6.21
C SER A 107 15.45 -14.89 -5.07
N ILE A 108 16.68 -15.42 -5.14
CA ILE A 108 17.73 -15.17 -4.15
C ILE A 108 18.96 -14.67 -4.88
N SER A 109 19.35 -13.41 -4.65
CA SER A 109 20.26 -12.69 -5.54
C SER A 109 21.66 -13.30 -5.63
N ASN A 110 22.11 -13.99 -4.57
CA ASN A 110 23.46 -14.56 -4.46
C ASN A 110 23.48 -16.07 -4.22
N ALA A 111 22.35 -16.76 -4.40
CA ALA A 111 22.22 -18.21 -4.19
C ALA A 111 21.25 -18.83 -5.20
N LYS A 112 21.21 -20.16 -5.26
CA LYS A 112 20.28 -20.92 -6.10
C LYS A 112 19.41 -21.83 -5.25
N LEU A 113 18.22 -22.12 -5.76
CA LEU A 113 17.32 -23.12 -5.21
C LEU A 113 17.69 -24.49 -5.79
N PHE A 114 17.63 -25.51 -4.95
CA PHE A 114 17.83 -26.91 -5.30
C PHE A 114 16.71 -27.77 -4.69
N PRO A 115 16.27 -28.81 -5.41
CA PRO A 115 15.34 -29.77 -4.83
C PRO A 115 16.08 -30.62 -3.79
N VAL A 116 15.42 -30.90 -2.67
CA VAL A 116 15.97 -31.83 -1.66
C VAL A 116 15.64 -33.26 -2.08
N PRO A 117 16.64 -34.17 -2.19
CA PRO A 117 16.37 -35.56 -2.53
C PRO A 117 15.39 -36.23 -1.56
N GLY A 118 14.34 -36.85 -2.10
CA GLY A 118 13.30 -37.52 -1.31
C GLY A 118 12.31 -36.58 -0.60
N ALA A 119 12.40 -35.26 -0.80
CA ALA A 119 11.38 -34.33 -0.32
C ALA A 119 10.07 -34.53 -1.10
N VAL A 120 8.98 -34.70 -0.36
CA VAL A 120 7.63 -34.86 -0.90
C VAL A 120 6.79 -33.67 -0.45
N GLU A 121 5.85 -33.25 -1.29
CA GLU A 121 4.87 -32.22 -0.97
C GLU A 121 3.98 -32.70 0.20
N GLN A 122 3.86 -31.89 1.25
CA GLN A 122 3.08 -32.25 2.44
C GLN A 122 1.96 -31.23 2.68
N PRO A 123 0.69 -31.68 2.81
CA PRO A 123 -0.39 -30.79 3.18
C PRO A 123 -0.34 -30.47 4.69
N HIS A 124 -0.41 -29.20 5.04
CA HIS A 124 -0.48 -28.73 6.43
C HIS A 124 -1.55 -27.66 6.61
N LEU A 125 -2.02 -27.49 7.85
CA LEU A 125 -2.92 -26.38 8.20
C LEU A 125 -2.13 -25.11 8.49
N HIS A 126 -2.37 -24.10 7.69
CA HIS A 126 -1.87 -22.74 7.86
C HIS A 126 -2.97 -21.83 8.41
N HIS A 127 -2.59 -20.73 9.07
CA HIS A 127 -3.52 -19.84 9.73
C HIS A 127 -3.29 -18.39 9.32
N TYR A 128 -4.36 -17.74 8.87
CA TYR A 128 -4.45 -16.30 8.83
C TYR A 128 -5.11 -15.79 10.11
N VAL A 129 -4.56 -14.74 10.70
CA VAL A 129 -5.16 -14.03 11.83
C VAL A 129 -5.55 -12.65 11.37
N ARG A 130 -6.86 -12.37 11.37
CA ARG A 130 -7.40 -11.05 11.03
C ARG A 130 -7.70 -10.27 12.32
N PHE A 131 -6.97 -9.19 12.53
CA PHE A 131 -7.21 -8.23 13.60
C PHE A 131 -8.07 -7.09 13.06
N ASN A 132 -9.25 -6.90 13.63
CA ASN A 132 -10.11 -5.78 13.26
C ASN A 132 -9.88 -4.64 14.25
N PHE A 133 -9.27 -3.55 13.78
CA PHE A 133 -9.05 -2.36 14.59
C PHE A 133 -10.09 -1.30 14.31
N LYS A 134 -10.64 -0.69 15.36
CA LYS A 134 -11.20 0.65 15.25
C LYS A 134 -10.04 1.64 15.26
N VAL A 135 -9.87 2.35 14.17
CA VAL A 135 -8.86 3.40 14.01
C VAL A 135 -9.55 4.74 14.14
N SER A 136 -9.13 5.53 15.14
CA SER A 136 -9.56 6.93 15.29
C SER A 136 -8.44 7.85 14.87
N LEU A 137 -8.65 8.60 13.79
CA LEU A 137 -7.78 9.66 13.29
C LEU A 137 -8.28 10.98 13.90
N ILE A 138 -7.51 11.57 14.82
CA ILE A 138 -7.91 12.73 15.61
C ILE A 138 -6.99 13.92 15.29
N SER A 139 -7.57 14.99 14.78
CA SER A 139 -6.95 16.31 14.62
C SER A 139 -7.97 17.39 15.03
N ASP A 140 -8.20 18.39 14.19
CA ASP A 140 -9.34 19.29 14.27
C ASP A 140 -10.69 18.56 14.09
N GLU A 141 -10.71 17.57 13.22
CA GLU A 141 -11.80 16.62 13.03
C GLU A 141 -11.43 15.25 13.64
N LYS A 142 -12.44 14.51 14.12
CA LYS A 142 -12.30 13.10 14.48
C LYS A 142 -12.92 12.25 13.38
N ARG A 143 -12.15 11.31 12.82
CA ARG A 143 -12.64 10.31 11.87
C ARG A 143 -12.39 8.92 12.42
N GLU A 144 -13.41 8.07 12.36
CA GLU A 144 -13.34 6.68 12.81
C GLU A 144 -13.55 5.76 11.61
N LEU A 145 -12.78 4.68 11.54
CA LEU A 145 -12.95 3.62 10.55
C LEU A 145 -12.55 2.27 11.13
N ILE A 146 -13.06 1.19 10.56
CA ILE A 146 -12.65 -0.18 10.91
C ILE A 146 -11.62 -0.64 9.87
N LEU A 147 -10.44 -1.05 10.35
CA LEU A 147 -9.35 -1.52 9.51
C LEU A 147 -9.03 -2.98 9.83
N PRO A 148 -9.31 -3.91 8.89
CA PRO A 148 -8.88 -5.30 9.02
C PRO A 148 -7.39 -5.42 8.65
N VAL A 149 -6.57 -5.88 9.58
CA VAL A 149 -5.17 -6.24 9.33
C VAL A 149 -5.04 -7.75 9.34
N TRP A 150 -4.54 -8.31 8.24
CA TRP A 150 -4.36 -9.74 8.08
C TRP A 150 -2.91 -10.13 8.31
N MET A 151 -2.70 -11.16 9.12
CA MET A 151 -1.39 -11.68 9.46
C MET A 151 -1.29 -13.16 9.07
N ASP A 152 -0.16 -13.56 8.49
CA ASP A 152 0.20 -14.98 8.39
C ASP A 152 0.79 -15.43 9.74
N ALA A 153 0.19 -16.43 10.38
CA ALA A 153 0.64 -16.89 11.69
C ALA A 153 1.96 -17.67 11.62
N GLN A 154 2.17 -18.44 10.55
CA GLN A 154 3.36 -19.26 10.35
C GLN A 154 4.57 -18.40 9.96
N GLY A 155 4.34 -17.40 9.12
CA GLY A 155 5.35 -16.45 8.64
C GLY A 155 5.59 -15.27 9.57
N GLY A 156 4.59 -14.86 10.34
CA GLY A 156 4.71 -13.74 11.28
C GLY A 156 4.71 -12.36 10.63
N TYR A 157 4.07 -12.19 9.48
CA TYR A 157 4.05 -10.95 8.71
C TYR A 157 2.65 -10.60 8.21
N ALA A 158 2.45 -9.33 7.87
CA ALA A 158 1.18 -8.84 7.33
C ALA A 158 0.99 -9.31 5.88
N VAL A 159 -0.20 -9.77 5.55
CA VAL A 159 -0.58 -10.22 4.20
C VAL A 159 -1.71 -9.37 3.64
N ASN A 160 -1.78 -9.28 2.31
CA ASN A 160 -2.88 -8.58 1.66
C ASN A 160 -4.17 -9.41 1.76
N GLY A 161 -5.08 -8.97 2.65
CA GLY A 161 -6.35 -9.64 2.88
C GLY A 161 -7.37 -9.54 1.74
N ALA A 162 -7.21 -8.61 0.78
CA ALA A 162 -8.21 -8.38 -0.26
C ALA A 162 -8.33 -9.56 -1.24
N GLY A 163 -7.24 -10.30 -1.47
CA GLY A 163 -7.28 -11.55 -2.24
C GLY A 163 -8.08 -12.62 -1.51
N ILE A 164 -7.73 -12.85 -0.24
CA ILE A 164 -8.35 -13.84 0.63
C ILE A 164 -9.85 -13.55 0.78
N GLN A 165 -10.22 -12.33 1.13
CA GLN A 165 -11.61 -11.91 1.37
C GLN A 165 -12.53 -12.00 0.13
N ARG A 166 -11.95 -11.97 -1.08
CA ARG A 166 -12.69 -12.12 -2.35
C ARG A 166 -12.88 -13.57 -2.76
N GLN A 167 -11.91 -14.43 -2.48
CA GLN A 167 -11.90 -15.82 -2.97
C GLN A 167 -12.33 -16.83 -1.91
N ALA A 168 -12.12 -16.52 -0.63
CA ALA A 168 -12.40 -17.44 0.46
C ALA A 168 -13.92 -17.59 0.68
N ILE A 169 -14.36 -18.85 0.67
CA ILE A 169 -15.62 -19.27 1.28
C ILE A 169 -15.25 -19.73 2.69
N LEU A 170 -15.81 -19.07 3.70
CA LEU A 170 -15.51 -19.32 5.11
C LEU A 170 -16.58 -20.22 5.72
N ASP A 171 -16.15 -21.38 6.20
CA ASP A 171 -16.98 -22.31 6.95
C ASP A 171 -16.69 -22.22 8.45
N MET A 172 -17.65 -22.64 9.28
CA MET A 172 -17.47 -22.76 10.74
C MET A 172 -16.93 -24.14 11.15
N GLU A 173 -17.02 -25.12 10.25
CA GLU A 173 -16.57 -26.49 10.48
C GLU A 173 -15.26 -26.79 9.74
N ASN A 174 -14.37 -27.54 10.39
CA ASN A 174 -13.13 -27.99 9.79
C ASN A 174 -13.35 -29.32 9.06
N HIS A 175 -13.22 -29.35 7.74
CA HIS A 175 -13.26 -30.60 6.96
C HIS A 175 -11.88 -31.27 6.83
N SER A 176 -10.81 -30.59 7.27
CA SER A 176 -9.41 -31.03 7.15
C SER A 176 -8.81 -31.45 8.50
N GLN A 177 -9.59 -32.17 9.32
CA GLN A 177 -9.19 -32.55 10.70
C GLN A 177 -7.98 -33.47 10.78
N ASN A 178 -7.68 -34.20 9.70
CA ASN A 178 -6.56 -35.15 9.63
C ASN A 178 -5.21 -34.48 9.34
N LEU A 179 -5.18 -33.17 9.06
CA LEU A 179 -3.96 -32.43 8.76
C LEU A 179 -3.38 -31.81 10.03
N SER A 180 -2.06 -31.85 10.17
CA SER A 180 -1.36 -31.20 11.28
C SER A 180 -1.17 -29.69 11.00
N PRO A 181 -1.16 -28.85 12.04
CA PRO A 181 -0.73 -27.46 11.94
C PRO A 181 0.72 -27.32 11.46
N ALA A 182 0.96 -26.43 10.50
CA ALA A 182 2.31 -26.01 10.14
C ALA A 182 2.96 -25.21 11.28
N ALA A 183 4.26 -25.41 11.51
CA ALA A 183 5.02 -24.72 12.54
C ALA A 183 5.20 -23.22 12.24
N ALA A 184 5.29 -22.38 13.27
CA ALA A 184 5.65 -20.97 13.11
C ALA A 184 7.18 -20.81 13.05
N PHE A 185 7.68 -20.27 11.94
CA PHE A 185 9.12 -20.23 11.65
C PHE A 185 9.87 -19.07 12.32
N TRP A 186 9.15 -18.13 12.94
CA TRP A 186 9.70 -16.86 13.41
C TRP A 186 9.81 -16.73 14.93
N ASN A 187 9.18 -17.63 15.70
CA ASN A 187 9.18 -17.55 17.17
C ASN A 187 9.34 -18.89 17.91
N ASN A 188 9.50 -20.02 17.21
CA ASN A 188 9.63 -21.36 17.78
C ASN A 188 8.48 -21.77 18.73
N GLU A 189 7.32 -21.14 18.60
CA GLU A 189 6.11 -21.44 19.36
C GLU A 189 5.04 -22.02 18.41
N PRO A 190 4.02 -22.71 18.92
CA PRO A 190 2.87 -23.08 18.10
C PRO A 190 2.20 -21.83 17.47
N PRO A 191 1.69 -21.91 16.23
CA PRO A 191 1.19 -20.75 15.49
C PRO A 191 0.02 -20.03 16.16
N LEU A 192 -0.77 -20.73 16.98
CA LEU A 192 -1.93 -20.18 17.70
C LEU A 192 -1.71 -20.10 19.21
N ALA A 193 -0.47 -20.28 19.69
CA ALA A 193 -0.18 -20.08 21.11
C ALA A 193 -0.45 -18.61 21.52
N PRO A 194 -0.89 -18.34 22.77
CA PRO A 194 -1.17 -16.97 23.22
C PRO A 194 0.01 -16.00 23.03
N LYS A 195 1.23 -16.49 23.23
CA LYS A 195 2.48 -15.74 23.01
C LYS A 195 2.68 -15.38 21.53
N THR A 196 2.35 -16.30 20.62
CA THR A 196 2.38 -16.05 19.17
C THR A 196 1.34 -15.00 18.80
N LEU A 197 0.10 -15.14 19.27
CA LEU A 197 -0.98 -14.19 18.98
C LEU A 197 -0.68 -12.78 19.52
N ALA A 198 -0.12 -12.66 20.72
CA ALA A 198 0.30 -11.38 21.28
C ALA A 198 1.41 -10.72 20.44
N ALA A 199 2.39 -11.51 19.99
CA ALA A 199 3.44 -10.99 19.13
C ALA A 199 2.94 -10.65 17.71
N LEU A 200 1.96 -11.39 17.18
CA LEU A 200 1.27 -11.03 15.93
C LEU A 200 0.47 -9.74 16.07
N LEU A 201 -0.22 -9.54 17.20
CA LEU A 201 -0.97 -8.31 17.48
C LEU A 201 -0.05 -7.08 17.43
N GLU A 202 1.11 -7.15 18.07
CA GLU A 202 2.08 -6.04 18.04
C GLU A 202 2.65 -5.78 16.64
N ARG A 203 2.81 -6.83 15.82
CA ARG A 203 3.19 -6.67 14.40
C ARG A 203 2.05 -6.08 13.57
N ALA A 204 0.81 -6.53 13.81
CA ALA A 204 -0.39 -6.01 13.15
C ALA A 204 -0.61 -4.52 13.47
N ARG A 205 -0.37 -4.09 14.72
CA ARG A 205 -0.41 -2.68 15.11
C ARG A 205 0.58 -1.83 14.32
N LYS A 206 1.78 -2.35 14.05
CA LYS A 206 2.80 -1.65 13.24
C LYS A 206 2.39 -1.57 11.78
N SER A 207 1.76 -2.60 11.22
CA SER A 207 1.32 -2.60 9.82
C SER A 207 0.08 -1.73 9.56
N VAL A 208 -0.63 -1.25 10.58
CA VAL A 208 -1.74 -0.28 10.40
C VAL A 208 -1.28 0.96 9.65
N ALA A 209 -0.06 1.45 9.93
CA ALA A 209 0.47 2.63 9.24
C ALA A 209 0.69 2.37 7.75
N ASP A 210 1.15 1.17 7.39
CA ASP A 210 1.38 0.75 6.00
C ASP A 210 0.04 0.59 5.27
N GLU A 211 -0.95 -0.06 5.89
CA GLU A 211 -2.30 -0.25 5.34
C GLU A 211 -3.05 1.09 5.12
N LEU A 212 -2.83 2.07 6.00
CA LEU A 212 -3.43 3.40 5.87
C LEU A 212 -2.58 4.39 5.06
N GLY A 213 -1.43 3.98 4.53
CA GLY A 213 -0.37 4.88 4.04
C GLY A 213 -0.88 6.05 3.18
N ASP A 214 -1.66 5.77 2.14
CA ASP A 214 -2.21 6.80 1.25
C ASP A 214 -3.22 7.72 1.95
N THR A 215 -4.06 7.16 2.82
CA THR A 215 -5.06 7.91 3.61
C THR A 215 -4.37 8.84 4.61
N LEU A 216 -3.34 8.34 5.31
CA LEU A 216 -2.55 9.14 6.25
C LEU A 216 -1.76 10.23 5.52
N ALA A 217 -1.10 9.91 4.41
CA ALA A 217 -0.35 10.88 3.62
C ALA A 217 -1.26 12.00 3.08
N GLY A 218 -2.46 11.65 2.59
CA GLY A 218 -3.46 12.61 2.14
C GLY A 218 -3.94 13.53 3.26
N LEU A 219 -4.26 12.96 4.43
CA LEU A 219 -4.71 13.71 5.59
C LEU A 219 -3.61 14.63 6.15
N GLN A 220 -2.38 14.10 6.31
CA GLN A 220 -1.23 14.87 6.77
C GLN A 220 -0.94 16.06 5.86
N LYS A 221 -0.98 15.87 4.53
CA LYS A 221 -0.79 16.96 3.57
C LYS A 221 -1.86 18.05 3.70
N ARG A 222 -3.12 17.66 3.91
CA ARG A 222 -4.23 18.60 4.13
C ARG A 222 -4.06 19.37 5.44
N LEU A 223 -3.76 18.69 6.54
CA LEU A 223 -3.54 19.31 7.86
C LEU A 223 -2.34 20.26 7.83
N GLN A 224 -1.24 19.85 7.20
CA GLN A 224 -0.05 20.68 7.04
C GLN A 224 -0.35 21.99 6.29
N ARG A 225 -1.14 21.92 5.21
CA ARG A 225 -1.56 23.12 4.47
C ARG A 225 -2.39 24.07 5.34
N PHE A 226 -3.31 23.55 6.15
CA PHE A 226 -4.11 24.39 7.05
C PHE A 226 -3.28 24.98 8.18
N LEU A 227 -2.35 24.20 8.75
CA LEU A 227 -1.38 24.67 9.73
C LEU A 227 -0.55 25.84 9.18
N GLU A 228 -0.07 25.74 7.95
CA GLU A 228 0.70 26.80 7.29
C GLU A 228 -0.13 28.08 7.10
N LEU A 229 -1.39 27.96 6.65
CA LEU A 229 -2.28 29.10 6.45
C LEU A 229 -2.64 29.79 7.78
N ASP A 230 -3.00 29.03 8.80
CA ASP A 230 -3.36 29.58 10.11
C ASP A 230 -2.15 30.20 10.81
N ARG A 231 -0.96 29.57 10.73
CA ARG A 231 0.29 30.17 11.19
C ARG A 231 0.60 31.48 10.48
N ALA A 232 0.45 31.53 9.16
CA ALA A 232 0.69 32.76 8.39
C ALA A 232 -0.26 33.89 8.82
N ARG A 233 -1.56 33.59 8.95
CA ARG A 233 -2.58 34.54 9.41
C ARG A 233 -2.32 35.06 10.82
N LEU A 234 -1.99 34.18 11.78
CA LEU A 234 -1.65 34.58 13.14
C LEU A 234 -0.38 35.43 13.17
N ASN A 235 0.64 35.02 12.42
CA ASN A 235 1.90 35.77 12.35
C ASN A 235 1.69 37.17 11.76
N GLU A 236 0.90 37.32 10.70
CA GLU A 236 0.56 38.62 10.12
C GLU A 236 -0.15 39.51 11.14
N TYR A 237 -1.23 39.01 11.76
CA TYR A 237 -2.01 39.74 12.77
C TYR A 237 -1.16 40.22 13.95
N TYR A 238 -0.40 39.33 14.59
CA TYR A 238 0.41 39.70 15.75
C TYR A 238 1.63 40.55 15.35
N THR A 239 2.16 40.40 14.13
CA THR A 239 3.21 41.28 13.62
C THR A 239 2.72 42.72 13.52
N ASP A 240 1.50 42.94 13.01
CA ASP A 240 0.94 44.28 12.90
C ASP A 240 0.61 44.89 14.27
N LEU A 241 0.10 44.08 15.22
CA LEU A 241 -0.06 44.51 16.61
C LEU A 241 1.26 44.91 17.27
N LEU A 242 2.33 44.15 17.03
CA LEU A 242 3.66 44.45 17.56
C LEU A 242 4.23 45.73 16.93
N LYS A 243 4.11 45.92 15.61
CA LYS A 243 4.50 47.18 14.94
C LYS A 243 3.77 48.38 15.53
N ASP A 244 2.47 48.24 15.79
CA ASP A 244 1.66 49.29 16.40
C ASP A 244 2.09 49.59 17.85
N ALA A 245 2.42 48.57 18.63
CA ALA A 245 2.98 48.72 19.97
C ALA A 245 4.35 49.42 19.92
N ASP A 246 5.25 48.97 19.05
CA ASP A 246 6.60 49.52 18.87
C ASP A 246 6.54 51.00 18.44
N ARG A 247 5.65 51.34 17.51
CA ARG A 247 5.43 52.73 17.06
C ARG A 247 4.95 53.65 18.19
N ARG A 248 4.14 53.13 19.13
CA ARG A 248 3.70 53.88 20.32
C ARG A 248 4.85 54.02 21.34
N LEU A 249 5.65 52.96 21.48
CA LEU A 249 6.79 52.91 22.41
C LEU A 249 7.89 53.90 22.01
N GLN A 250 8.17 54.04 20.71
CA GLN A 250 9.09 55.05 20.17
C GLN A 250 8.67 56.50 20.46
N LYS A 251 7.37 56.76 20.62
CA LYS A 251 6.82 58.09 20.89
C LYS A 251 6.51 58.33 22.38
N ALA A 252 6.83 57.37 23.25
CA ALA A 252 6.48 57.41 24.65
C ALA A 252 7.54 58.13 25.50
N ASP A 253 7.05 58.97 26.39
CA ASP A 253 7.77 59.54 27.52
C ASP A 253 8.15 58.46 28.56
N ASP A 254 9.11 58.78 29.41
CA ASP A 254 9.73 57.84 30.36
C ASP A 254 8.71 57.23 31.33
N GLU A 255 7.64 57.97 31.65
CA GLU A 255 6.58 57.52 32.57
C GLU A 255 5.64 56.47 31.93
N ARG A 256 5.39 56.53 30.62
CA ARG A 256 4.48 55.60 29.90
C ARG A 256 5.19 54.41 29.27
N ARG A 257 6.51 54.48 29.12
CA ARG A 257 7.32 53.44 28.47
C ARG A 257 7.20 52.05 29.14
N PRO A 258 7.27 51.90 30.48
CA PRO A 258 7.18 50.60 31.12
C PRO A 258 5.85 49.87 30.85
N GLY A 259 4.73 50.61 30.81
CA GLY A 259 3.41 50.03 30.50
C GLY A 259 3.30 49.54 29.05
N LEU A 260 3.94 50.22 28.10
CA LEU A 260 3.96 49.81 26.70
C LEU A 260 4.90 48.61 26.47
N GLU A 261 6.03 48.54 27.16
CA GLU A 261 6.92 47.38 27.15
C GLU A 261 6.22 46.13 27.70
N ALA A 262 5.52 46.26 28.82
CA ALA A 262 4.70 45.17 29.39
C ALA A 262 3.61 44.72 28.40
N LYS A 263 2.95 45.65 27.71
CA LYS A 263 1.97 45.32 26.67
C LYS A 263 2.59 44.57 25.50
N ARG A 264 3.76 44.99 25.02
CA ARG A 264 4.50 44.30 23.94
C ARG A 264 4.89 42.88 24.35
N ALA A 265 5.37 42.71 25.58
CA ALA A 265 5.68 41.40 26.13
C ALA A 265 4.45 40.49 26.19
N ALA A 266 3.30 41.02 26.64
CA ALA A 266 2.03 40.29 26.66
C ALA A 266 1.57 39.85 25.26
N ILE A 267 1.64 40.74 24.27
CA ILE A 267 1.33 40.42 22.86
C ILE A 267 2.24 39.28 22.34
N THR A 268 3.52 39.30 22.71
CA THR A 268 4.48 38.27 22.30
C THR A 268 4.17 36.91 22.93
N ALA A 269 3.88 36.90 24.24
CA ALA A 269 3.49 35.68 24.95
C ALA A 269 2.19 35.09 24.39
N GLU A 270 1.19 35.93 24.11
CA GLU A 270 -0.08 35.51 23.51
C GLU A 270 0.12 34.91 22.11
N ARG A 271 0.97 35.55 21.28
CA ARG A 271 1.32 35.00 19.96
C ARG A 271 1.91 33.61 20.07
N LEU A 272 2.88 33.39 20.96
CA LEU A 272 3.53 32.09 21.13
C LEU A 272 2.52 31.02 21.58
N SER A 273 1.68 31.34 22.57
CA SER A 273 0.61 30.45 23.02
C SER A 273 -0.37 30.11 21.90
N LYS A 274 -0.76 31.08 21.06
CA LYS A 274 -1.67 30.84 19.93
C LYS A 274 -1.06 30.01 18.82
N LEU A 275 0.24 30.15 18.58
CA LEU A 275 0.95 29.29 17.63
C LEU A 275 1.00 27.84 18.12
N GLU A 276 1.26 27.63 19.42
CA GLU A 276 1.22 26.30 20.03
C GLU A 276 -0.18 25.68 19.98
N ASP A 277 -1.24 26.45 20.28
CA ASP A 277 -2.63 26.01 20.17
C ASP A 277 -2.94 25.50 18.75
N VAL A 278 -2.49 26.23 17.72
CA VAL A 278 -2.70 25.87 16.30
C VAL A 278 -1.88 24.64 15.92
N GLU A 279 -0.65 24.51 16.40
CA GLU A 279 0.16 23.30 16.19
C GLU A 279 -0.49 22.07 16.80
N GLN A 280 -0.98 22.18 18.04
CA GLN A 280 -1.68 21.08 18.71
C GLN A 280 -3.00 20.73 18.02
N LYS A 281 -3.75 21.73 17.53
CA LYS A 281 -4.99 21.53 16.78
C LYS A 281 -4.78 20.67 15.52
N TYR A 282 -3.68 20.89 14.80
CA TYR A 282 -3.38 20.17 13.55
C TYR A 282 -2.47 18.95 13.74
N HIS A 283 -2.09 18.62 14.97
CA HIS A 283 -1.32 17.42 15.29
C HIS A 283 -2.19 16.15 15.16
N LEU A 284 -1.96 15.36 14.11
CA LEU A 284 -2.66 14.10 13.89
C LEU A 284 -2.29 13.05 14.95
N ARG A 285 -3.29 12.56 15.69
CA ARG A 285 -3.18 11.45 16.63
C ARG A 285 -3.94 10.24 16.09
N ILE A 286 -3.31 9.08 16.12
CA ILE A 286 -3.92 7.81 15.70
C ILE A 286 -4.13 6.97 16.94
N GLN A 287 -5.40 6.64 17.23
CA GLN A 287 -5.75 5.71 18.31
C GLN A 287 -6.24 4.40 17.70
N LEU A 288 -5.73 3.29 18.23
CA LEU A 288 -6.09 1.95 17.80
C LEU A 288 -6.79 1.23 18.95
N GLU A 289 -7.97 0.71 18.68
CA GLU A 289 -8.71 -0.16 19.59
C GLU A 289 -8.97 -1.49 18.88
N LEU A 290 -8.53 -2.60 19.46
CA LEU A 290 -8.79 -3.92 18.90
C LEU A 290 -10.24 -4.31 19.20
N LEU A 291 -11.04 -4.49 18.15
CA LEU A 291 -12.45 -4.86 18.27
C LEU A 291 -12.62 -6.37 18.39
N ASN A 292 -11.97 -7.13 17.50
CA ASN A 292 -12.01 -8.57 17.52
C ASN A 292 -10.87 -9.20 16.71
N VAL A 293 -10.73 -10.52 16.89
CA VAL A 293 -9.78 -11.36 16.18
C VAL A 293 -10.53 -12.50 15.50
N ALA A 294 -10.26 -12.72 14.21
CA ALA A 294 -10.69 -13.91 13.49
C ALA A 294 -9.49 -14.80 13.14
N ILE A 295 -9.58 -16.08 13.44
CA ILE A 295 -8.58 -17.09 13.03
C ILE A 295 -9.16 -17.86 11.84
N ILE A 296 -8.55 -17.74 10.67
CA ILE A 296 -8.94 -18.44 9.46
C ILE A 296 -7.93 -19.54 9.18
N THR A 297 -8.37 -20.79 9.18
CA THR A 297 -7.51 -21.96 8.93
C THR A 297 -7.65 -22.40 7.48
N GLN A 298 -6.53 -22.59 6.79
CA GLN A 298 -6.51 -23.03 5.39
C GLN A 298 -5.49 -24.16 5.21
N PRO A 299 -5.88 -25.29 4.59
CA PRO A 299 -4.92 -26.28 4.10
C PRO A 299 -4.04 -25.71 2.98
N LYS A 300 -2.71 -25.86 3.09
CA LYS A 300 -1.72 -25.46 2.08
C LYS A 300 -0.74 -26.61 1.80
N LEU A 301 0.05 -26.49 0.74
CA LEU A 301 1.09 -27.47 0.38
C LEU A 301 2.48 -26.94 0.70
N ASP A 302 3.24 -27.70 1.48
CA ASP A 302 4.61 -27.38 1.86
C ASP A 302 5.59 -28.27 1.11
N LEU A 303 6.68 -27.69 0.59
CA LEU A 303 7.80 -28.41 0.01
C LEU A 303 9.12 -27.92 0.61
N THR A 304 9.93 -28.84 1.12
CA THR A 304 11.28 -28.50 1.58
C THR A 304 12.22 -28.32 0.39
N VAL A 305 12.85 -27.16 0.31
CA VAL A 305 13.84 -26.78 -0.70
C VAL A 305 15.17 -26.42 -0.04
N GLU A 306 16.26 -26.57 -0.78
CA GLU A 306 17.59 -26.14 -0.34
C GLU A 306 17.99 -24.87 -1.08
N ILE A 307 18.51 -23.90 -0.34
CA ILE A 307 19.05 -22.66 -0.87
C ILE A 307 20.56 -22.71 -0.65
N GLY A 308 21.31 -22.72 -1.73
CA GLY A 308 22.76 -22.93 -1.68
C GLY A 308 23.54 -21.92 -2.49
N LYS A 309 24.70 -21.53 -1.95
CA LYS A 309 25.79 -20.89 -2.69
C LYS A 309 27.10 -21.60 -2.34
N ARG A 310 28.21 -21.21 -2.96
CA ARG A 310 29.52 -21.84 -2.70
C ARG A 310 29.87 -21.74 -1.20
N GLY A 311 29.92 -22.89 -0.52
CA GLY A 311 30.33 -23.01 0.88
C GLY A 311 29.22 -22.94 1.92
N VAL A 312 27.97 -22.65 1.54
CA VAL A 312 26.83 -22.49 2.47
C VAL A 312 25.55 -22.99 1.82
N ALA A 313 24.80 -23.84 2.52
CA ALA A 313 23.48 -24.30 2.12
C ALA A 313 22.53 -24.31 3.33
N VAL A 314 21.27 -23.94 3.11
CA VAL A 314 20.22 -23.93 4.13
C VAL A 314 18.94 -24.52 3.58
N LYS A 315 18.24 -25.33 4.38
CA LYS A 315 16.91 -25.85 4.01
C LYS A 315 15.82 -24.89 4.46
N ARG A 316 14.81 -24.70 3.61
CA ARG A 316 13.61 -23.89 3.89
C ARG A 316 12.37 -24.61 3.42
N VAL A 317 11.25 -24.32 4.06
CA VAL A 317 9.94 -24.75 3.60
C VAL A 317 9.38 -23.65 2.70
N ALA A 318 9.05 -24.02 1.46
CA ALA A 318 8.32 -23.17 0.55
C ALA A 318 6.86 -23.62 0.51
N THR A 319 5.94 -22.69 0.72
CA THR A 319 4.52 -22.96 0.85
C THR A 319 3.77 -22.48 -0.40
N TRP A 320 2.90 -23.32 -0.92
CA TRP A 320 1.96 -22.99 -1.99
C TRP A 320 0.58 -22.72 -1.40
N ASP A 321 0.05 -21.53 -1.67
CA ASP A 321 -1.31 -21.15 -1.33
C ASP A 321 -2.26 -21.62 -2.45
N PRO A 322 -3.08 -22.65 -2.23
CA PRO A 322 -4.02 -23.15 -3.23
C PRO A 322 -5.23 -22.24 -3.44
N LEU A 323 -5.54 -21.33 -2.51
CA LEU A 323 -6.61 -20.34 -2.67
C LEU A 323 -6.13 -19.25 -3.64
N LEU A 324 -4.99 -18.64 -3.33
CA LEU A 324 -4.46 -17.50 -4.10
C LEU A 324 -3.68 -17.92 -5.35
N HIS A 325 -3.39 -19.21 -5.51
CA HIS A 325 -2.56 -19.77 -6.58
C HIS A 325 -1.17 -19.12 -6.70
N VAL A 326 -0.53 -18.87 -5.55
CA VAL A 326 0.81 -18.29 -5.47
C VAL A 326 1.70 -19.09 -4.53
N VAL A 327 3.01 -19.02 -4.76
CA VAL A 327 4.00 -19.46 -3.78
C VAL A 327 4.21 -18.31 -2.81
N GLU A 328 4.14 -18.61 -1.51
CA GLU A 328 4.35 -17.63 -0.48
C GLU A 328 5.81 -17.18 -0.43
N PRO A 329 6.04 -15.88 -0.19
CA PRO A 329 7.40 -15.37 -0.11
C PRO A 329 8.12 -15.91 1.11
N LEU A 330 9.41 -16.23 0.96
CA LEU A 330 10.27 -16.48 2.10
C LEU A 330 10.45 -15.20 2.92
N THR A 331 10.72 -15.38 4.20
CA THR A 331 10.94 -14.29 5.15
C THR A 331 12.42 -14.01 5.36
N CYS A 332 12.73 -12.75 5.60
CA CYS A 332 14.04 -12.33 6.08
C CYS A 332 14.19 -12.73 7.55
N ASP A 333 15.27 -13.42 7.90
CA ASP A 333 15.54 -13.83 9.27
C ASP A 333 15.86 -12.64 10.18
N VAL A 334 16.22 -11.48 9.64
CA VAL A 334 16.56 -10.27 10.44
C VAL A 334 15.31 -9.49 10.80
N CYS A 335 14.57 -8.98 9.81
CA CYS A 335 13.40 -8.13 10.06
C CYS A 335 12.08 -8.93 10.15
N GLY A 336 12.06 -10.20 9.73
CA GLY A 336 10.86 -11.04 9.72
C GLY A 336 9.84 -10.67 8.64
N GLN A 337 10.16 -9.75 7.72
CA GLN A 337 9.29 -9.37 6.62
C GLN A 337 9.49 -10.29 5.40
N PRO A 338 8.46 -10.48 4.56
CA PRO A 338 8.58 -11.25 3.33
C PRO A 338 9.48 -10.53 2.31
N GLY A 339 10.20 -11.27 1.48
CA GLY A 339 11.09 -10.71 0.48
C GLY A 339 10.97 -11.39 -0.88
N LYS A 340 10.78 -10.59 -1.94
CA LYS A 340 10.87 -11.08 -3.33
C LYS A 340 12.32 -11.32 -3.79
N SER A 341 13.27 -10.62 -3.17
CA SER A 341 14.70 -10.73 -3.43
C SER A 341 15.42 -10.76 -2.09
N LEU A 342 15.81 -11.96 -1.68
CA LEU A 342 16.61 -12.18 -0.47
C LEU A 342 18.05 -12.49 -0.84
N LEU A 343 18.95 -12.34 0.12
CA LEU A 343 20.35 -12.76 0.02
C LEU A 343 20.65 -13.79 1.11
N LEU A 344 21.42 -14.81 0.75
CA LEU A 344 21.94 -15.81 1.66
C LEU A 344 23.25 -15.31 2.28
N CYS A 345 23.28 -15.12 3.59
CA CYS A 345 24.48 -14.77 4.33
C CYS A 345 25.41 -15.97 4.50
N GLU A 346 26.67 -15.74 4.91
CA GLU A 346 27.65 -16.82 5.11
C GLU A 346 27.25 -17.84 6.21
N ASN A 347 26.34 -17.48 7.12
CA ASN A 347 25.86 -18.36 8.18
C ASN A 347 24.49 -19.01 7.86
N GLY A 348 24.02 -18.92 6.61
CA GLY A 348 22.77 -19.57 6.20
C GLY A 348 21.49 -18.77 6.49
N HIS A 349 21.60 -17.51 6.94
CA HIS A 349 20.43 -16.64 7.10
C HIS A 349 20.02 -15.99 5.79
N LEU A 350 18.72 -15.83 5.57
CA LEU A 350 18.15 -15.05 4.49
C LEU A 350 17.91 -13.62 4.96
N ALA A 351 18.34 -12.63 4.19
CA ALA A 351 18.19 -11.23 4.53
C ALA A 351 17.84 -10.34 3.32
N HIS A 352 17.05 -9.29 3.53
CA HIS A 352 16.94 -8.20 2.55
C HIS A 352 18.26 -7.45 2.42
N SER A 353 18.43 -6.71 1.32
CA SER A 353 19.59 -5.82 1.11
C SER A 353 19.84 -4.88 2.29
N ASP A 354 18.77 -4.34 2.85
CA ASP A 354 18.82 -3.32 3.91
C ASP A 354 19.07 -3.94 5.29
N CYS A 355 18.92 -5.27 5.39
CA CYS A 355 19.20 -6.07 6.58
C CYS A 355 20.61 -6.66 6.57
N LEU A 356 21.45 -6.28 5.61
CA LEU A 356 22.84 -6.70 5.53
C LEU A 356 23.72 -5.87 6.48
N ALA A 357 24.74 -6.52 7.03
CA ALA A 357 25.86 -5.85 7.66
C ALA A 357 26.80 -5.31 6.57
N PRO A 358 27.70 -4.35 6.90
CA PRO A 358 28.71 -3.87 5.97
C PRO A 358 29.51 -5.03 5.37
N GLN A 359 29.72 -5.01 4.05
CA GLN A 359 30.41 -6.07 3.33
C GLN A 359 31.91 -6.03 3.62
N CYS A 360 32.52 -7.19 3.86
CA CYS A 360 33.97 -7.27 4.06
C CYS A 360 34.73 -6.75 2.83
N VAL A 361 35.66 -5.81 3.03
CA VAL A 361 36.41 -5.20 1.92
C VAL A 361 37.40 -6.16 1.24
N GLU A 362 37.87 -7.16 1.96
CA GLU A 362 38.85 -8.14 1.48
C GLU A 362 38.18 -9.25 0.64
N CYS A 363 37.25 -9.99 1.25
CA CYS A 363 36.67 -11.18 0.62
C CYS A 363 35.30 -10.98 -0.01
N LYS A 364 34.69 -9.79 0.15
CA LYS A 364 33.35 -9.45 -0.35
C LYS A 364 32.23 -10.39 0.13
N ARG A 365 32.47 -11.15 1.21
CA ARG A 365 31.43 -12.01 1.82
C ARG A 365 30.32 -11.19 2.44
N THR A 366 29.11 -11.73 2.40
CA THR A 366 27.88 -11.05 2.82
C THR A 366 27.40 -11.59 4.16
N TYR A 367 27.25 -10.71 5.14
CA TYR A 367 26.72 -11.01 6.46
C TYR A 367 25.41 -10.26 6.67
N CYS A 368 24.47 -10.86 7.40
CA CYS A 368 23.27 -10.16 7.84
C CYS A 368 23.53 -9.44 9.17
N GLN A 369 22.66 -8.51 9.57
CA GLN A 369 22.81 -7.79 10.85
C GLN A 369 22.83 -8.70 12.09
N LYS A 370 22.18 -9.87 12.03
CA LYS A 370 22.27 -10.89 13.10
C LYS A 370 23.66 -11.53 13.23
N CYS A 371 24.49 -11.41 12.20
CA CYS A 371 25.87 -11.89 12.18
C CYS A 371 26.86 -10.73 12.07
N ALA A 372 26.45 -9.52 12.45
CA ALA A 372 27.31 -8.34 12.39
C ALA A 372 28.51 -8.44 13.34
N ASP A 373 28.40 -9.22 14.41
CA ASP A 373 29.50 -9.57 15.34
C ASP A 373 30.69 -10.26 14.63
N GLN A 374 30.44 -10.90 13.49
CA GLN A 374 31.47 -11.53 12.66
C GLN A 374 32.15 -10.57 11.67
N VAL A 375 31.75 -9.29 11.68
CA VAL A 375 32.34 -8.22 10.88
C VAL A 375 32.86 -7.15 11.83
N GLN A 376 34.17 -6.99 11.89
CA GLN A 376 34.82 -5.96 12.70
C GLN A 376 35.34 -4.84 11.81
N THR A 377 35.72 -3.71 12.39
CA THR A 377 36.36 -2.62 11.64
C THR A 377 37.87 -2.67 11.79
N CYS A 378 38.58 -2.36 10.70
CA CYS A 378 40.03 -2.20 10.75
C CYS A 378 40.37 -0.95 11.59
N ALA A 379 41.24 -1.10 12.59
CA ALA A 379 41.60 -0.01 13.49
C ALA A 379 42.33 1.18 12.83
N VAL A 380 42.80 1.04 11.59
CA VAL A 380 43.52 2.09 10.83
C VAL A 380 42.60 2.90 9.93
N CYS A 381 41.74 2.21 9.17
CA CYS A 381 40.93 2.83 8.10
C CYS A 381 39.42 2.69 8.32
N ASP A 382 39.00 2.13 9.45
CA ASP A 382 37.61 1.88 9.84
C ASP A 382 36.78 1.03 8.84
N ARG A 383 37.43 0.46 7.81
CA ARG A 383 36.77 -0.41 6.83
C ARG A 383 36.38 -1.77 7.44
N PRO A 384 35.22 -2.34 7.06
CA PRO A 384 34.73 -3.62 7.58
C PRO A 384 35.55 -4.81 7.07
N VAL A 385 35.94 -5.69 8.01
CA VAL A 385 36.71 -6.92 7.77
C VAL A 385 36.05 -8.07 8.55
N CYS A 386 35.74 -9.17 7.87
CA CYS A 386 35.12 -10.33 8.52
C CYS A 386 36.13 -11.20 9.28
N VAL A 387 35.63 -12.08 10.15
CA VAL A 387 36.42 -13.05 10.92
C VAL A 387 37.36 -13.94 10.09
N HIS A 388 37.09 -14.14 8.80
CA HIS A 388 37.95 -14.93 7.92
C HIS A 388 39.07 -14.13 7.25
N SER A 389 38.93 -12.81 7.20
CA SER A 389 39.89 -11.91 6.56
C SER A 389 40.55 -10.96 7.56
N LEU A 390 40.13 -11.01 8.83
CA LEU A 390 40.72 -10.20 9.88
C LEU A 390 42.11 -10.74 10.19
N SER A 391 43.02 -9.80 10.36
CA SER A 391 44.36 -10.06 10.85
C SER A 391 44.57 -9.27 12.13
N ARG A 392 45.24 -9.87 13.10
CA ARG A 392 45.54 -9.21 14.36
C ARG A 392 46.98 -8.72 14.33
N CYS A 393 47.18 -7.45 14.69
CA CYS A 393 48.52 -6.91 14.86
C CYS A 393 49.28 -7.74 15.91
N THR A 394 50.49 -8.19 15.58
CA THR A 394 51.30 -9.03 16.47
C THR A 394 51.70 -8.33 17.77
N THR A 395 51.71 -6.99 17.79
CA THR A 395 52.10 -6.19 18.96
C THR A 395 50.90 -5.83 19.85
N CYS A 396 49.80 -5.33 19.30
CA CYS A 396 48.66 -4.82 20.08
C CYS A 396 47.38 -5.66 19.98
N GLN A 397 47.37 -6.72 19.17
CA GLN A 397 46.25 -7.65 18.95
C GLN A 397 44.95 -7.04 18.38
N ARG A 398 44.95 -5.74 18.06
CA ARG A 398 43.84 -5.06 17.38
C ARG A 398 43.65 -5.59 15.96
N VAL A 399 42.40 -5.50 15.47
CA VAL A 399 42.01 -5.99 14.15
C VAL A 399 42.42 -5.00 13.05
N THR A 400 43.03 -5.54 12.01
CA THR A 400 43.53 -4.83 10.83
C THR A 400 43.07 -5.56 9.56
N CYS A 401 42.88 -4.81 8.47
CA CYS A 401 42.75 -5.41 7.13
C CYS A 401 44.13 -5.81 6.59
N ASN A 402 44.19 -6.55 5.50
CA ASN A 402 45.47 -7.06 4.98
C ASN A 402 46.40 -5.94 4.52
N GLU A 403 45.84 -4.84 4.02
CA GLU A 403 46.61 -3.63 3.67
C GLU A 403 47.34 -3.02 4.87
N HIS A 404 46.85 -3.22 6.10
CA HIS A 404 47.43 -2.65 7.32
C HIS A 404 48.03 -3.72 8.27
N LEU A 405 48.32 -4.93 7.78
CA LEU A 405 48.80 -6.09 8.56
C LEU A 405 50.05 -5.77 9.42
N ASN A 406 50.82 -4.77 9.04
CA ASN A 406 52.11 -4.42 9.64
C ASN A 406 52.13 -3.00 10.24
N GLU A 407 51.00 -2.29 10.27
CA GLU A 407 50.92 -0.99 10.89
C GLU A 407 50.68 -1.14 12.38
N CYS A 408 51.78 -1.10 13.15
CA CYS A 408 51.75 -1.30 14.58
C CYS A 408 51.25 -0.04 15.32
N HIS A 409 50.28 -0.21 16.21
CA HIS A 409 49.65 0.87 16.98
C HIS A 409 50.32 1.16 18.35
N ALA A 410 51.61 0.86 18.50
CA ALA A 410 52.28 0.86 19.80
C ALA A 410 52.79 2.24 20.29
N ASP A 411 52.89 3.26 19.42
CA ASP A 411 53.33 4.58 19.88
C ASP A 411 52.11 5.41 20.35
N ASN A 412 51.86 5.37 21.66
CA ASN A 412 50.90 6.19 22.43
C ASN A 412 49.40 5.85 22.34
N GLY A 413 49.02 4.67 21.84
CA GLY A 413 47.68 4.09 22.07
C GLY A 413 46.55 4.54 21.13
N GLU A 414 46.75 5.59 20.32
CA GLU A 414 45.82 6.01 19.27
C GLU A 414 46.25 5.50 17.88
N PRO A 415 45.32 5.01 17.05
CA PRO A 415 45.66 4.57 15.70
C PRO A 415 46.12 5.74 14.83
N ARG A 416 47.20 5.56 14.04
CA ARG A 416 47.46 6.41 12.88
C ARG A 416 46.28 6.27 11.93
N ARG A 417 45.31 7.18 12.01
CA ARG A 417 44.22 7.25 11.03
C ARG A 417 44.84 7.66 9.70
N ALA A 418 44.59 6.87 8.66
CA ALA A 418 44.98 7.25 7.31
C ALA A 418 44.23 8.54 6.94
N VAL A 419 44.96 9.65 6.78
CA VAL A 419 44.38 10.90 6.26
C VAL A 419 44.09 10.65 4.78
N SER A 420 42.80 10.50 4.45
CA SER A 420 42.32 10.44 3.08
C SER A 420 42.70 11.74 2.36
N GLN A 421 43.67 11.68 1.45
CA GLN A 421 44.06 12.80 0.61
C GLN A 421 42.87 13.18 -0.30
N GLU A 422 42.28 14.34 -0.01
CA GLU A 422 41.49 15.10 -0.97
C GLU A 422 42.38 15.37 -2.19
N LYS A 423 41.91 14.95 -3.37
CA LYS A 423 42.50 15.33 -4.65
C LYS A 423 42.42 16.85 -4.79
N ALA A 424 43.51 17.53 -4.45
CA ALA A 424 43.73 18.92 -4.79
C ALA A 424 44.00 19.05 -6.29
N VAL A 425 43.14 19.82 -6.94
CA VAL A 425 43.30 20.39 -8.27
C VAL A 425 44.57 21.24 -8.28
N SER A 426 45.42 21.08 -9.30
CA SER A 426 46.51 22.01 -9.62
C SER A 426 46.20 22.75 -10.91
N PRO A 427 46.26 24.09 -10.95
CA PRO A 427 46.09 24.88 -12.16
C PRO A 427 47.43 25.28 -12.81
N SER A 428 47.38 25.44 -14.15
CA SER A 428 48.21 26.30 -15.04
C SER A 428 49.75 26.17 -15.00
N GLY A 429 50.48 26.25 -16.11
CA GLY A 429 50.17 26.62 -17.49
C GLY A 429 51.43 26.55 -18.36
N ASP A 430 51.24 26.81 -19.66
CA ASP A 430 52.12 27.41 -20.68
C ASP A 430 53.66 27.28 -20.54
N ASP A 431 54.46 26.99 -21.57
CA ASP A 431 54.33 27.43 -22.95
C ASP A 431 55.38 26.74 -23.86
N THR A 432 55.13 26.80 -25.18
CA THR A 432 56.10 26.87 -26.30
C THR A 432 57.02 25.69 -26.72
N THR A 433 56.74 25.27 -27.98
CA THR A 433 57.63 25.13 -29.17
C THR A 433 58.47 23.88 -29.48
N GLU A 434 58.21 23.42 -30.73
CA GLU A 434 59.13 22.92 -31.78
C GLU A 434 59.45 21.41 -31.95
N ALA A 435 58.84 20.88 -33.03
CA ALA A 435 59.44 20.21 -34.20
C ALA A 435 59.96 18.75 -34.13
N GLY A 436 59.53 17.95 -35.12
CA GLY A 436 60.15 16.71 -35.61
C GLY A 436 59.22 15.47 -35.55
N SER A 437 58.34 15.23 -36.52
CA SER A 437 58.53 14.51 -37.81
C SER A 437 58.43 12.96 -37.74
N GLY A 438 57.52 12.40 -38.56
CA GLY A 438 57.48 10.97 -38.97
C GLY A 438 56.07 10.36 -38.94
N GLU A 439 55.25 10.53 -39.99
CA GLU A 439 54.83 9.47 -40.96
C GLU A 439 54.11 8.25 -40.32
N LYS A 440 52.91 7.79 -40.71
CA LYS A 440 52.34 7.59 -42.06
C LYS A 440 50.85 7.17 -42.00
N ALA A 441 50.10 7.62 -43.03
CA ALA A 441 48.97 6.97 -43.73
C ALA A 441 47.65 6.66 -42.99
N SER A 442 46.44 6.81 -43.55
CA SER A 442 45.87 7.51 -44.72
C SER A 442 44.34 7.24 -44.67
N SER A 443 43.54 8.24 -45.01
CA SER A 443 42.06 8.24 -45.08
C SER A 443 41.51 7.39 -46.27
N PRO A 444 40.18 7.30 -46.59
CA PRO A 444 39.26 8.42 -46.93
C PRO A 444 37.82 8.32 -46.34
N LYS A 445 37.16 9.41 -45.89
CA LYS A 445 36.36 10.44 -46.61
C LYS A 445 35.13 9.92 -47.38
N THR A 446 33.96 10.53 -47.14
CA THR A 446 32.96 11.06 -48.11
C THR A 446 31.87 11.80 -47.30
N GLU A 447 31.96 13.12 -47.13
CA GLU A 447 31.37 14.23 -47.92
C GLU A 447 29.98 14.73 -47.47
N GLN A 448 30.01 16.04 -47.24
CA GLN A 448 28.97 17.02 -46.92
C GLN A 448 28.23 17.44 -48.23
N PRO A 449 27.13 18.23 -48.24
CA PRO A 449 27.20 19.62 -47.77
C PRO A 449 25.93 20.29 -47.21
N ALA A 450 26.20 21.35 -46.47
CA ALA A 450 25.27 22.38 -46.03
C ALA A 450 24.98 23.40 -47.16
N ARG A 451 23.79 24.01 -47.12
CA ARG A 451 23.49 25.25 -47.86
C ARG A 451 22.66 26.19 -46.98
N GLN A 452 23.23 27.36 -46.67
CA GLN A 452 22.56 28.51 -46.08
C GLN A 452 21.64 29.20 -47.09
N LYS A 453 20.54 29.80 -46.63
CA LYS A 453 20.05 31.10 -47.13
C LYS A 453 19.04 31.75 -46.17
N THR A 454 19.32 33.01 -45.90
CA THR A 454 18.58 34.04 -45.15
C THR A 454 17.31 34.51 -45.85
N ALA A 455 16.26 34.87 -45.10
CA ALA A 455 15.40 36.04 -45.37
C ALA A 455 14.46 36.31 -44.19
N ALA A 456 14.44 37.57 -43.74
CA ALA A 456 13.54 38.10 -42.72
C ALA A 456 12.17 38.47 -43.32
N LYS A 457 11.07 38.20 -42.60
CA LYS A 457 9.79 38.89 -42.78
C LYS A 457 8.99 38.91 -41.46
N ARG A 458 8.68 40.12 -40.99
CA ARG A 458 7.77 40.43 -39.86
C ARG A 458 6.32 40.13 -40.26
N GLU A 459 5.53 39.53 -39.36
CA GLU A 459 4.06 39.68 -39.27
C GLU A 459 3.48 39.11 -37.96
N ALA A 460 2.78 39.97 -37.20
CA ALA A 460 1.67 39.86 -36.22
C ALA A 460 1.41 38.61 -35.34
N PRO A 461 0.79 38.77 -34.14
CA PRO A 461 0.83 37.79 -33.05
C PRO A 461 -0.18 36.65 -33.23
N LYS A 462 0.28 35.40 -33.06
CA LYS A 462 -0.57 34.19 -33.05
C LYS A 462 -0.86 33.70 -31.62
N ARG A 463 -2.14 33.36 -31.42
CA ARG A 463 -2.77 32.64 -30.30
C ARG A 463 -1.94 31.47 -29.73
N PRO A 464 -2.16 31.10 -28.45
CA PRO A 464 -1.37 30.08 -27.76
C PRO A 464 -1.50 28.72 -28.45
N THR A 465 -0.36 28.17 -28.86
CA THR A 465 -0.24 26.92 -29.57
C THR A 465 -0.46 25.71 -28.66
N SER A 466 -1.36 24.86 -29.12
CA SER A 466 -1.57 23.44 -28.84
C SER A 466 -0.47 22.71 -28.06
N ARG A 467 -0.90 22.02 -26.99
CA ARG A 467 -0.19 20.92 -26.31
C ARG A 467 0.60 20.06 -27.31
N ALA A 468 1.89 19.91 -27.05
CA ALA A 468 2.77 19.01 -27.78
C ALA A 468 2.18 17.59 -27.83
N LYS A 469 2.10 17.01 -29.04
CA LYS A 469 1.78 15.59 -29.22
C LYS A 469 2.95 14.79 -28.65
N ILE A 470 2.73 14.22 -27.46
CA ILE A 470 3.61 13.21 -26.87
C ILE A 470 3.68 12.04 -27.87
N ALA A 471 4.87 11.52 -28.14
CA ALA A 471 5.04 10.35 -29.01
C ALA A 471 4.67 9.06 -28.26
N PRO A 472 4.12 8.02 -28.92
CA PRO A 472 3.78 6.79 -28.24
C PRO A 472 5.00 6.08 -27.64
N PRO A 473 4.84 5.41 -26.48
CA PRO A 473 5.92 4.68 -25.84
C PRO A 473 6.49 3.63 -26.80
N LYS A 474 7.82 3.49 -26.81
CA LYS A 474 8.56 2.65 -27.78
C LYS A 474 8.37 1.14 -27.56
N GLU A 475 7.81 0.72 -26.44
CA GLU A 475 7.61 -0.69 -26.08
C GLU A 475 6.13 -1.06 -26.01
N LYS A 476 5.76 -2.16 -26.68
CA LYS A 476 4.41 -2.73 -26.61
C LYS A 476 4.24 -3.46 -25.28
N LEU A 477 3.29 -3.02 -24.46
CA LEU A 477 3.00 -3.62 -23.16
C LEU A 477 1.82 -4.61 -23.22
N ALA A 478 0.98 -4.53 -24.25
CA ALA A 478 -0.11 -5.47 -24.51
C ALA A 478 -0.25 -5.81 -26.02
N ASP A 479 -0.75 -7.01 -26.31
CA ASP A 479 -0.99 -7.53 -27.65
C ASP A 479 -2.32 -7.04 -28.23
N HIS A 480 -3.38 -7.03 -27.42
CA HIS A 480 -4.73 -6.62 -27.80
C HIS A 480 -5.49 -6.07 -26.57
N MET A 481 -6.66 -5.48 -26.82
CA MET A 481 -7.53 -4.96 -25.76
C MET A 481 -8.95 -5.49 -25.94
N GLU A 482 -9.59 -5.88 -24.83
CA GLU A 482 -10.97 -6.35 -24.80
C GLU A 482 -11.80 -5.36 -23.99
N VAL A 483 -12.89 -4.85 -24.56
CA VAL A 483 -13.72 -3.80 -23.95
C VAL A 483 -15.13 -4.31 -23.76
N TYR A 484 -15.59 -4.39 -22.53
CA TYR A 484 -16.90 -4.87 -22.14
C TYR A 484 -17.77 -3.70 -21.71
N ALA A 485 -18.98 -3.59 -22.26
CA ALA A 485 -19.99 -2.66 -21.78
C ALA A 485 -21.06 -3.44 -21.00
N ASP A 486 -21.27 -3.08 -19.73
CA ASP A 486 -22.26 -3.69 -18.85
C ASP A 486 -23.39 -2.69 -18.55
N PRO A 487 -24.57 -2.85 -19.15
CA PRO A 487 -25.72 -2.01 -18.83
C PRO A 487 -26.25 -2.18 -17.41
N ALA A 488 -26.12 -3.36 -16.78
CA ALA A 488 -26.61 -3.60 -15.44
C ALA A 488 -25.77 -2.86 -14.40
N GLN A 489 -24.45 -2.88 -14.58
CA GLN A 489 -23.51 -2.17 -13.70
C GLN A 489 -23.26 -0.70 -14.11
N ASN A 490 -23.86 -0.24 -15.22
CA ASN A 490 -23.59 1.09 -15.79
C ASN A 490 -22.09 1.37 -15.97
N SER A 491 -21.33 0.36 -16.38
CA SER A 491 -19.87 0.41 -16.45
C SER A 491 -19.35 -0.01 -17.84
N ILE A 492 -18.16 0.47 -18.15
CA ILE A 492 -17.37 0.02 -19.30
C ILE A 492 -16.01 -0.42 -18.78
N THR A 493 -15.63 -1.65 -19.05
CA THR A 493 -14.39 -2.26 -18.57
C THR A 493 -13.49 -2.58 -19.74
N ALA A 494 -12.25 -2.09 -19.72
CA ALA A 494 -11.23 -2.45 -20.71
C ALA A 494 -10.10 -3.26 -20.06
N TYR A 495 -9.77 -4.39 -20.69
CA TYR A 495 -8.68 -5.29 -20.33
C TYR A 495 -7.57 -5.16 -21.37
N ALA A 496 -6.37 -4.80 -20.94
CA ALA A 496 -5.17 -4.86 -21.76
C ALA A 496 -4.54 -6.25 -21.62
N MET A 497 -4.44 -6.99 -22.73
CA MET A 497 -4.08 -8.40 -22.74
C MET A 497 -2.70 -8.61 -23.38
N LEU A 498 -1.83 -9.37 -22.71
CA LEU A 498 -0.58 -9.88 -23.28
C LEU A 498 -0.69 -11.40 -23.38
N LYS A 499 -0.73 -11.93 -24.60
CA LYS A 499 -1.13 -13.31 -24.91
C LYS A 499 -2.51 -13.65 -24.33
N LYS A 500 -2.56 -14.40 -23.24
CA LYS A 500 -3.79 -14.81 -22.52
C LYS A 500 -3.85 -14.25 -21.10
N HIS A 501 -2.94 -13.37 -20.74
CA HIS A 501 -2.86 -12.78 -19.40
C HIS A 501 -3.33 -11.32 -19.46
N GLU A 502 -4.17 -10.96 -18.50
CA GLU A 502 -4.51 -9.57 -18.22
C GLU A 502 -3.29 -8.87 -17.62
N VAL A 503 -2.87 -7.78 -18.26
CA VAL A 503 -1.76 -6.93 -17.77
C VAL A 503 -2.32 -5.74 -16.99
N ALA A 504 -3.46 -5.21 -17.43
CA ALA A 504 -4.15 -4.12 -16.76
C ALA A 504 -5.64 -4.10 -17.06
N THR A 505 -6.42 -3.66 -16.08
CA THR A 505 -7.85 -3.40 -16.21
C THR A 505 -8.19 -1.98 -15.84
N ARG A 506 -9.08 -1.36 -16.63
CA ARG A 506 -9.65 -0.05 -16.33
C ARG A 506 -11.16 -0.08 -16.48
N VAL A 507 -11.86 0.31 -15.43
CA VAL A 507 -13.31 0.41 -15.37
C VAL A 507 -13.69 1.88 -15.32
N TRP A 508 -14.59 2.28 -16.21
CA TRP A 508 -15.29 3.55 -16.17
C TRP A 508 -16.73 3.30 -15.76
N GLU A 509 -17.14 3.87 -14.64
CA GLU A 509 -18.48 3.71 -14.08
C GLU A 509 -19.18 5.06 -14.04
N MET A 510 -20.43 5.12 -14.51
CA MET A 510 -21.25 6.33 -14.40
C MET A 510 -21.92 6.38 -13.03
N THR A 511 -21.51 7.33 -12.20
CA THR A 511 -22.09 7.60 -10.88
C THR A 511 -22.77 8.96 -10.88
N ASP A 512 -23.51 9.29 -9.81
CA ASP A 512 -24.09 10.62 -9.65
C ASP A 512 -23.03 11.71 -9.39
N GLU A 513 -21.75 11.35 -9.19
CA GLU A 513 -20.63 12.30 -9.06
C GLU A 513 -19.82 12.47 -10.37
N GLY A 514 -20.17 11.75 -11.43
CA GLY A 514 -19.48 11.78 -12.73
C GLY A 514 -19.06 10.40 -13.22
N ILE A 515 -18.05 10.34 -14.10
CA ILE A 515 -17.50 9.08 -14.59
C ILE A 515 -16.31 8.71 -13.71
N SER A 516 -16.52 7.81 -12.76
CA SER A 516 -15.49 7.29 -11.87
C SER A 516 -14.57 6.32 -12.61
N VAL A 517 -13.26 6.39 -12.33
CA VAL A 517 -12.25 5.51 -12.93
C VAL A 517 -11.58 4.65 -11.87
N MET A 518 -11.77 3.35 -12.00
CA MET A 518 -11.02 2.34 -11.26
C MET A 518 -10.00 1.70 -12.20
N CYS A 519 -8.74 1.61 -11.77
CA CYS A 519 -7.69 1.01 -12.58
C CYS A 519 -6.84 0.06 -11.74
N TRP A 520 -6.69 -1.17 -12.23
CA TRP A 520 -5.80 -2.21 -11.71
C TRP A 520 -4.73 -2.46 -12.76
N CYS A 521 -3.62 -1.74 -12.66
CA CYS A 521 -2.44 -1.91 -13.51
C CYS A 521 -1.19 -2.14 -12.67
N GLU A 522 -0.06 -2.42 -13.32
CA GLU A 522 1.25 -2.63 -12.69
C GLU A 522 1.73 -1.43 -11.85
N LYS A 523 1.19 -0.23 -12.12
CA LYS A 523 1.48 0.99 -11.34
C LYS A 523 0.78 1.00 -9.97
N GLY A 524 -0.17 0.09 -9.73
CA GLY A 524 -0.84 -0.05 -8.44
C GLY A 524 -1.48 1.27 -7.96
N PRO A 525 -1.20 1.72 -6.73
CA PRO A 525 -1.68 3.01 -6.20
C PRO A 525 -1.10 4.23 -6.93
N ALA A 526 0.09 4.11 -7.55
CA ALA A 526 0.73 5.21 -8.29
C ALA A 526 0.10 5.45 -9.68
N CYS A 527 -0.94 4.70 -10.04
CA CYS A 527 -1.68 4.93 -11.28
C CYS A 527 -2.39 6.30 -11.23
N ARG A 528 -1.95 7.23 -12.07
CA ARG A 528 -2.53 8.58 -12.16
C ARG A 528 -4.03 8.61 -12.44
N GLU A 529 -4.54 7.59 -13.11
CA GLU A 529 -5.94 7.48 -13.52
C GLU A 529 -6.83 6.85 -12.43
N ARG A 530 -6.24 6.20 -11.42
CA ARG A 530 -7.00 5.50 -10.38
C ARG A 530 -7.66 6.51 -9.44
N GLY A 531 -8.97 6.41 -9.26
CA GLY A 531 -9.75 7.30 -8.41
C GLY A 531 -10.01 8.69 -9.01
N LEU A 532 -9.69 8.88 -10.30
CA LEU A 532 -10.13 10.07 -11.03
C LEU A 532 -11.62 9.97 -11.31
N VAL A 533 -12.29 11.11 -11.20
CA VAL A 533 -13.66 11.28 -11.67
C VAL A 533 -13.61 12.27 -12.82
N TYR A 534 -14.25 11.93 -13.93
CA TYR A 534 -14.36 12.81 -15.10
C TYR A 534 -15.76 13.40 -15.14
N ARG A 535 -15.85 14.70 -15.42
CA ARG A 535 -17.12 15.36 -15.71
C ARG A 535 -17.72 14.74 -16.98
N PRO A 536 -18.94 14.18 -16.96
CA PRO A 536 -19.57 13.66 -18.17
C PRO A 536 -19.78 14.78 -19.21
N ASP A 537 -19.56 14.47 -20.48
CA ASP A 537 -20.02 15.30 -21.58
C ASP A 537 -21.53 15.08 -21.79
N GLY A 538 -22.20 16.01 -22.48
CA GLY A 538 -23.62 15.90 -22.81
C GLY A 538 -23.96 14.65 -23.65
N PRO A 539 -25.24 14.30 -23.80
CA PRO A 539 -25.69 13.04 -24.41
C PRO A 539 -25.18 12.83 -25.85
N GLU A 540 -24.94 13.91 -26.60
CA GLU A 540 -24.38 13.86 -27.96
C GLU A 540 -22.88 13.53 -27.99
N PHE A 541 -22.15 13.80 -26.90
CA PHE A 541 -20.69 13.78 -26.84
C PHE A 541 -20.13 12.70 -25.90
N ILE A 542 -20.93 12.12 -25.01
CA ILE A 542 -20.51 11.10 -24.05
C ILE A 542 -19.84 9.88 -24.71
N GLU A 543 -20.35 9.44 -25.86
CA GLU A 543 -19.75 8.34 -26.61
C GLU A 543 -18.36 8.70 -27.15
N SER A 544 -18.20 9.96 -27.59
CA SER A 544 -16.90 10.49 -28.01
C SER A 544 -15.95 10.65 -26.83
N GLN A 545 -16.45 11.05 -25.67
CA GLN A 545 -15.67 11.14 -24.43
C GLN A 545 -15.10 9.78 -24.04
N ILE A 546 -15.93 8.73 -24.01
CA ILE A 546 -15.48 7.39 -23.67
C ILE A 546 -14.50 6.84 -24.70
N LYS A 547 -14.73 7.09 -25.99
CA LYS A 547 -13.74 6.74 -27.03
C LYS A 547 -12.39 7.42 -26.80
N ARG A 548 -12.36 8.68 -26.34
CA ARG A 548 -11.09 9.36 -25.98
C ARG A 548 -10.43 8.71 -24.76
N LEU A 549 -11.19 8.32 -23.75
CA LEU A 549 -10.67 7.65 -22.54
C LEU A 549 -10.11 6.26 -22.88
N LEU A 550 -10.83 5.47 -23.67
CA LEU A 550 -10.36 4.18 -24.18
C LEU A 550 -9.10 4.33 -25.03
N LYS A 551 -9.04 5.36 -25.89
CA LYS A 551 -7.86 5.64 -26.71
C LYS A 551 -6.64 6.04 -25.88
N SER A 552 -6.85 6.75 -24.77
CA SER A 552 -5.79 7.07 -23.81
C SER A 552 -5.23 5.80 -23.16
N PHE A 553 -6.10 4.89 -22.72
CA PHE A 553 -5.70 3.60 -22.15
C PHE A 553 -5.00 2.71 -23.18
N GLN A 554 -5.55 2.64 -24.39
CA GLN A 554 -4.94 1.92 -25.51
C GLN A 554 -3.52 2.42 -25.81
N TRP A 555 -3.33 3.75 -25.84
CA TRP A 555 -2.03 4.37 -26.05
C TRP A 555 -1.06 3.98 -24.94
N GLU A 556 -1.49 4.04 -23.69
CA GLU A 556 -0.69 3.71 -22.51
C GLU A 556 -0.03 2.33 -22.60
N TYR A 557 -0.73 1.34 -23.18
CA TYR A 557 -0.22 -0.04 -23.34
C TYR A 557 0.30 -0.37 -24.75
N GLY A 558 0.33 0.60 -25.67
CA GLY A 558 0.83 0.41 -27.03
C GLY A 558 -0.01 -0.56 -27.88
N VAL A 559 -1.32 -0.66 -27.62
CA VAL A 559 -2.22 -1.56 -28.36
C VAL A 559 -2.59 -0.96 -29.72
N PRO A 560 -2.45 -1.68 -30.85
CA PRO A 560 -2.86 -1.17 -32.17
C PRO A 560 -4.38 -1.01 -32.32
N ASP A 561 -4.86 0.01 -33.05
CA ASP A 561 -6.30 0.29 -33.28
C ASP A 561 -7.09 -0.92 -33.81
N LYS A 562 -6.44 -1.77 -34.63
CA LYS A 562 -7.06 -2.97 -35.23
C LYS A 562 -7.20 -4.14 -34.26
N LYS A 563 -6.69 -4.03 -33.03
CA LYS A 563 -6.64 -5.10 -32.03
C LYS A 563 -7.48 -4.77 -30.79
N ILE A 564 -8.60 -4.11 -30.99
CA ILE A 564 -9.60 -3.88 -29.95
C ILE A 564 -10.82 -4.74 -30.29
N ARG A 565 -11.30 -5.51 -29.31
CA ARG A 565 -12.55 -6.25 -29.40
C ARG A 565 -13.57 -5.63 -28.46
N TYR A 566 -14.81 -5.48 -28.91
CA TYR A 566 -15.88 -4.94 -28.10
C TYR A 566 -16.87 -6.05 -27.76
N TYR A 567 -17.31 -6.07 -26.51
CA TYR A 567 -18.28 -7.00 -26.00
C TYR A 567 -19.39 -6.24 -25.29
N GLN A 568 -20.61 -6.77 -25.35
CA GLN A 568 -21.73 -6.29 -24.56
C GLN A 568 -22.20 -7.41 -23.63
N ILE A 569 -22.34 -7.10 -22.35
CA ILE A 569 -22.87 -8.04 -21.36
C ILE A 569 -24.40 -8.00 -21.41
N ARG A 570 -25.04 -9.14 -21.62
CA ARG A 570 -26.50 -9.33 -21.53
C ARG A 570 -26.77 -10.60 -20.75
N GLN A 571 -27.62 -10.53 -19.73
CA GLN A 571 -27.94 -11.70 -18.88
C GLN A 571 -26.69 -12.43 -18.33
N ASN A 572 -25.65 -11.66 -17.97
CA ASN A 572 -24.36 -12.18 -17.48
C ASN A 572 -23.51 -12.95 -18.51
N GLU A 573 -23.86 -12.88 -19.81
CA GLU A 573 -23.08 -13.44 -20.92
C GLU A 573 -22.50 -12.33 -21.80
N SER A 574 -21.28 -12.55 -22.32
CA SER A 574 -20.60 -11.59 -23.21
C SER A 574 -20.90 -11.87 -24.68
N HIS A 575 -21.44 -10.89 -25.40
CA HIS A 575 -21.67 -10.96 -26.84
C HIS A 575 -20.70 -10.05 -27.60
N ASP A 576 -20.06 -10.57 -28.64
CA ASP A 576 -19.12 -9.81 -29.50
C ASP A 576 -19.86 -8.73 -30.32
N GLU A 577 -19.28 -7.54 -30.42
CA GLU A 577 -19.84 -6.36 -31.06
C GLU A 577 -18.80 -5.69 -31.96
N LEU A 578 -19.22 -5.22 -33.14
CA LEU A 578 -18.32 -4.55 -34.08
C LEU A 578 -17.83 -3.17 -33.60
N LYS A 579 -18.57 -2.55 -32.67
CA LYS A 579 -18.28 -1.22 -32.13
C LYS A 579 -18.74 -1.13 -30.69
N LEU A 580 -18.09 -0.23 -29.93
CA LEU A 580 -18.53 0.10 -28.58
C LEU A 580 -20.00 0.57 -28.57
N LYS A 581 -20.83 -0.13 -27.80
CA LYS A 581 -22.18 0.30 -27.44
C LYS A 581 -22.18 0.76 -25.99
N VAL A 582 -22.14 2.07 -25.78
CA VAL A 582 -22.23 2.67 -24.44
C VAL A 582 -23.61 2.34 -23.83
N PRO A 583 -23.71 1.99 -22.53
CA PRO A 583 -24.99 1.75 -21.87
C PRO A 583 -26.00 2.89 -22.08
N SER A 584 -27.30 2.56 -22.17
CA SER A 584 -28.36 3.54 -22.44
C SER A 584 -28.45 4.63 -21.37
N ARG A 585 -28.21 4.30 -20.10
CA ARG A 585 -28.20 5.26 -18.98
C ARG A 585 -27.14 6.36 -19.16
N TRP A 586 -26.05 6.09 -19.86
CA TRP A 586 -25.04 7.10 -20.16
C TRP A 586 -25.47 8.08 -21.24
N LYS A 587 -26.57 7.79 -21.96
CA LYS A 587 -27.18 8.69 -22.95
C LYS A 587 -28.45 9.37 -22.40
N ASP A 588 -28.87 9.02 -21.19
CA ASP A 588 -30.00 9.68 -20.52
C ASP A 588 -29.58 11.08 -20.06
N ALA A 589 -30.28 12.10 -20.55
CA ALA A 589 -30.01 13.49 -20.23
C ALA A 589 -30.14 13.77 -18.73
N ALA A 590 -31.14 13.18 -18.06
CA ALA A 590 -31.35 13.40 -16.64
C ALA A 590 -30.24 12.78 -15.78
N ALA A 591 -29.77 11.57 -16.13
CA ALA A 591 -28.62 10.94 -15.47
C ALA A 591 -27.33 11.74 -15.68
N LEU A 592 -27.07 12.21 -16.90
CA LEU A 592 -25.89 13.03 -17.19
C LEU A 592 -25.92 14.38 -16.48
N GLU A 593 -27.08 15.03 -16.35
CA GLU A 593 -27.22 16.27 -15.59
C GLU A 593 -26.92 16.07 -14.10
N ARG A 594 -27.46 15.00 -13.49
CA ARG A 594 -27.13 14.64 -12.10
C ARG A 594 -25.63 14.40 -11.92
N ALA A 595 -25.04 13.59 -12.79
CA ALA A 595 -23.62 13.28 -12.77
C ALA A 595 -22.73 14.53 -12.99
N CYS A 596 -23.14 15.47 -13.84
CA CYS A 596 -22.47 16.76 -13.99
C CYS A 596 -22.56 17.64 -12.74
N ALA A 597 -23.75 17.73 -12.14
CA ALA A 597 -23.99 18.51 -10.93
C ALA A 597 -23.19 17.95 -9.74
N GLY A 598 -23.20 16.63 -9.55
CA GLY A 598 -22.41 15.96 -8.52
C GLY A 598 -20.91 16.10 -8.76
N PHE A 599 -20.44 16.06 -10.01
CA PHE A 599 -19.04 16.36 -10.33
C PHE A 599 -18.67 17.79 -9.94
N ASP A 600 -19.52 18.76 -10.28
CA ASP A 600 -19.28 20.18 -9.99
C ASP A 600 -19.31 20.45 -8.47
N GLU A 601 -20.10 19.69 -7.70
CA GLU A 601 -20.09 19.72 -6.23
C GLU A 601 -18.85 19.05 -5.64
N LEU A 602 -18.47 17.85 -6.12
CA LEU A 602 -17.24 17.15 -5.72
C LEU A 602 -16.01 18.04 -5.94
N ARG A 603 -15.98 18.79 -7.05
CA ARG A 603 -14.93 19.76 -7.35
C ARG A 603 -14.91 20.96 -6.40
N LYS A 604 -16.05 21.37 -5.84
CA LYS A 604 -16.11 22.43 -4.81
C LYS A 604 -15.63 21.94 -3.44
N ARG A 605 -15.80 20.64 -3.15
CA ARG A 605 -15.40 20.00 -1.88
C ARG A 605 -13.89 19.69 -1.82
N ARG A 606 -13.22 19.55 -2.97
CA ARG A 606 -11.77 19.30 -3.10
C ARG A 606 -11.00 20.61 -3.28
#